data_AF-A0A8X6FEF5-F1
#
_entry.id   AF-A0A8X6FEF5-F1
#
_cell.length_a   1.000
_cell.length_b   1.000
_cell.length_c   1.000
_cell.angle_alpha   90.00
_cell.angle_beta   90.00
_cell.angle_gamma   90.00
#
_symmetry.space_group_name_H-M   'P 1'
#
loop_
_entity.id
_entity.type
_entity.pdbx_description
1 polymer ?
#
loop_
_entity_poly.entity_id
_entity_poly.type
_entity_poly.pdbx_seq_one_letter_code
_entity_poly.pdbx_strand_id
1 'polypeptide(L)'
;MKDGSKEEFECPVAIEFYNKIMGGVDLEDQMANVYELNRNSCKWGKKVFFRLLKSAVVNSWIAYTANSNIEKPHFLISLYFLKKP
;
A
#
# COMPACT_ATOMS: atom_id res chain seq x y z
N MET A 1 -34.78 -4.84 -21.27
CA MET A 1 -33.39 -4.40 -21.58
C MET A 1 -33.21 -3.10 -20.82
N LYS A 2 -32.19 -2.98 -19.96
CA LYS A 2 -31.90 -1.69 -19.30
C LYS A 2 -31.18 -0.83 -20.32
N ASP A 3 -31.78 0.29 -20.71
CA ASP A 3 -31.12 1.27 -21.55
C ASP A 3 -29.86 1.73 -20.83
N GLY A 4 -28.70 1.58 -21.47
CA GLY A 4 -27.38 1.87 -20.89
C GLY A 4 -27.11 3.36 -20.69
N SER A 5 -28.16 4.16 -20.47
CA SER A 5 -28.07 5.57 -20.14
C SER A 5 -27.32 5.73 -18.83
N LYS A 6 -26.19 6.43 -18.90
CA LYS A 6 -25.40 6.82 -17.74
C LYS A 6 -25.95 8.15 -17.22
N GLU A 7 -26.47 8.15 -16.01
CA GLU A 7 -26.82 9.38 -15.30
C GLU A 7 -25.62 9.83 -14.48
N GLU A 8 -25.27 11.09 -14.61
CA GLU A 8 -24.17 11.72 -13.87
C GLU A 8 -24.75 12.26 -12.55
N PHE A 9 -24.22 11.78 -11.44
CA PHE A 9 -24.63 12.19 -10.10
C PHE A 9 -23.43 12.77 -9.36
N GLU A 10 -23.68 13.77 -8.51
CA GLU A 10 -22.63 14.26 -7.61
C GLU A 10 -22.22 13.16 -6.65
N CYS A 11 -20.91 12.88 -6.60
CA CYS A 11 -20.37 11.89 -5.68
C CYS A 11 -20.67 12.31 -4.24
N PRO A 12 -21.38 11.49 -3.45
CA PRO A 12 -21.62 11.79 -2.06
C PRO A 12 -20.31 11.99 -1.31
N VAL A 13 -20.25 13.01 -0.45
CA VAL A 13 -19.06 13.36 0.35
C VAL A 13 -18.50 12.15 1.11
N ALA A 14 -19.37 11.26 1.59
CA ALA A 14 -18.97 10.02 2.27
C ALA A 14 -18.16 9.07 1.36
N ILE A 15 -18.54 8.96 0.08
CA ILE A 15 -17.86 8.10 -0.90
C ILE A 15 -16.52 8.73 -1.30
N GLU A 16 -16.50 10.05 -1.50
CA GLU A 16 -15.25 10.77 -1.77
C GLU A 16 -14.25 10.64 -0.62
N PHE A 17 -14.71 10.81 0.62
CA PHE A 17 -13.88 10.64 1.80
C PHE A 17 -13.33 9.22 1.93
N TYR A 18 -14.19 8.21 1.73
CA TYR A 18 -13.77 6.81 1.73
C TYR A 18 -12.70 6.54 0.66
N ASN A 19 -12.94 6.99 -0.57
CA ASN A 19 -12.00 6.82 -1.69
C ASN A 19 -10.64 7.48 -1.42
N LYS A 20 -10.63 8.58 -0.68
CA LYS A 20 -9.40 9.28 -0.29
C LYS A 20 -8.54 8.50 0.70
N ILE A 21 -9.14 7.70 1.58
CA ILE A 21 -8.43 7.02 2.69
C ILE A 21 -8.28 5.51 2.52
N MET A 22 -9.11 4.87 1.69
CA MET A 22 -9.21 3.40 1.60
C MET A 22 -7.92 2.70 1.15
N GLY A 23 -7.04 3.40 0.43
CA GLY A 23 -5.80 2.82 -0.15
C GLY A 23 -4.67 2.58 0.85
N GLY A 24 -4.85 2.88 2.14
CA GLY A 24 -3.77 2.75 3.14
C GLY A 24 -3.23 1.32 3.30
N VAL A 25 -4.11 0.33 3.28
CA VAL A 25 -3.73 -1.09 3.43
C VAL A 25 -3.02 -1.60 2.17
N ASP A 26 -3.56 -1.28 0.99
CA ASP A 26 -2.94 -1.66 -0.27
C ASP A 26 -1.53 -1.06 -0.41
N LEU A 27 -1.34 0.17 0.08
CA LEU A 27 -0.04 0.83 0.09
C LEU A 27 0.95 0.10 1.02
N GLU A 28 0.52 -0.34 2.21
CA GLU A 28 1.37 -1.10 3.14
C GLU A 28 1.77 -2.46 2.56
N ASP A 29 0.81 -3.21 2.02
CA ASP A 29 1.07 -4.49 1.37
C ASP A 29 2.01 -4.30 0.17
N GLN A 30 1.87 -3.23 -0.60
CA GLN A 30 2.78 -2.89 -1.70
C GLN A 30 4.20 -2.59 -1.20
N MET A 31 4.36 -1.74 -0.18
CA MET A 31 5.67 -1.42 0.41
C MET A 31 6.33 -2.66 1.00
N ALA A 32 5.56 -3.51 1.68
CA ALA A 32 6.04 -4.78 2.19
C ALA A 32 6.48 -5.70 1.04
N ASN A 33 5.76 -5.74 -0.08
CA ASN A 33 6.09 -6.61 -1.23
C ASN A 33 7.36 -6.18 -1.98
N VAL A 34 7.73 -4.90 -1.99
CA VAL A 34 9.02 -4.44 -2.58
C VAL A 34 10.22 -5.15 -1.94
N TYR A 35 10.12 -5.49 -0.65
CA TYR A 35 11.11 -6.30 0.07
C TYR A 35 10.72 -7.78 0.00
N GLU A 36 11.05 -8.44 -1.11
CA GLU A 36 10.83 -9.88 -1.29
C GLU A 36 11.74 -10.72 -0.38
N LEU A 37 11.30 -10.93 0.86
CA LEU A 37 11.81 -12.00 1.74
C LEU A 37 11.03 -13.30 1.48
N ASN A 38 10.82 -13.66 0.21
CA ASN A 38 10.14 -14.89 -0.18
C ASN A 38 10.99 -16.11 0.20
N ARG A 39 11.02 -16.42 1.49
CA ARG A 39 11.45 -17.72 1.99
C ARG A 39 10.24 -18.63 1.95
N ASN A 40 10.34 -19.70 1.16
CA ASN A 40 9.41 -20.83 1.19
C ASN A 40 9.42 -21.43 2.61
N SER A 41 8.55 -20.93 3.47
CA SER A 41 8.41 -21.42 4.84
C SER A 41 7.18 -22.32 4.90
N CYS A 42 7.40 -23.64 5.00
CA CYS A 42 6.32 -24.63 5.07
C CYS A 42 5.48 -24.56 6.36
N LYS A 43 5.81 -23.66 7.30
CA LYS A 43 5.12 -23.52 8.60
C LYS A 43 4.48 -22.14 8.73
N TRP A 44 3.16 -22.11 8.84
CA TRP A 44 2.33 -20.89 8.89
C TRP A 44 2.77 -19.86 9.94
N GLY A 45 3.24 -20.30 11.11
CA GLY A 45 3.71 -19.38 12.17
C GLY A 45 4.91 -18.52 11.74
N LYS A 46 5.84 -19.06 10.95
CA LYS A 46 6.97 -18.28 10.42
C LYS A 46 6.49 -17.24 9.41
N LYS A 47 5.50 -17.59 8.58
CA LYS A 47 4.87 -16.65 7.63
C LYS A 47 4.26 -15.45 8.35
N VAL A 48 3.55 -15.68 9.46
CA VAL A 48 2.99 -14.59 10.28
C VAL A 48 4.08 -13.73 10.91
N PHE A 49 5.11 -14.35 11.51
CA PHE A 49 6.24 -13.62 12.11
C PHE A 49 6.95 -12.72 11.08
N PHE A 50 7.27 -13.24 9.91
CA PHE A 50 7.94 -12.44 8.87
C PHE A 50 7.04 -11.33 8.32
N ARG A 51 5.72 -11.53 8.23
CA ARG A 51 4.78 -10.46 7.86
C ARG A 51 4.79 -9.32 8.88
N LEU A 52 4.74 -9.65 10.18
CA LEU A 52 4.81 -8.65 11.25
C LEU A 52 6.15 -7.92 11.25
N LEU A 53 7.25 -8.64 11.03
CA LEU A 53 8.59 -8.03 10.93
C LEU A 53 8.69 -7.05 9.75
N LYS A 54 8.14 -7.41 8.58
CA LYS A 54 8.10 -6.53 7.40
C LYS A 54 7.29 -5.26 7.67
N SER A 55 6.12 -5.40 8.29
CA SER A 55 5.28 -4.26 8.67
C SER A 55 5.97 -3.35 9.70
N ALA A 56 6.64 -3.92 10.70
CA ALA A 56 7.41 -3.16 11.69
C ALA A 56 8.54 -2.34 11.05
N VAL A 57 9.24 -2.90 10.05
CA VAL A 57 10.29 -2.18 9.31
C VAL A 57 9.70 -1.01 8.53
N VAL A 58 8.62 -1.23 7.76
CA VAL A 58 7.93 -0.16 7.01
C VAL A 58 7.43 0.94 7.95
N ASN A 59 6.82 0.58 9.07
CA ASN A 59 6.33 1.53 10.06
C ASN A 59 7.47 2.33 10.72
N SER A 60 8.59 1.67 11.03
CA SER A 60 9.78 2.35 11.59
C SER A 60 10.38 3.36 10.59
N TRP A 61 10.38 3.03 9.30
CA TRP A 61 10.80 3.93 8.23
C TRP A 61 9.88 5.15 8.10
N ILE A 62 8.56 4.94 8.15
CA ILE A 62 7.57 6.04 8.14
C ILE A 62 7.77 6.96 9.34
N ALA A 63 7.95 6.39 10.55
CA ALA A 63 8.21 7.17 11.75
C ALA A 63 9.53 7.95 11.68
N TYR A 64 10.59 7.33 11.16
CA TYR A 64 11.89 7.98 10.98
C TYR A 64 11.82 9.16 9.99
N THR A 65 11.19 8.96 8.84
CA THR A 65 11.05 10.00 7.81
C THR A 65 10.16 11.15 8.27
N ALA A 66 9.07 10.85 9.00
CA ALA A 66 8.20 11.86 9.61
C ALA A 66 8.94 12.74 10.62
N ASN A 67 9.80 12.15 11.46
CA ASN A 67 10.55 12.89 12.47
C ASN A 67 11.75 13.67 11.91
N SER A 68 12.31 13.21 10.79
CA SER A 68 13.54 13.79 10.22
C SER A 68 13.28 14.84 9.13
N ASN A 69 12.02 15.17 8.82
CA ASN A 69 11.61 16.01 7.66
C ASN A 69 12.29 15.57 6.34
N ILE A 70 12.62 14.29 6.23
CA ILE A 70 13.19 13.72 5.01
C ILE A 70 12.01 13.53 4.07
N GLU A 71 12.05 14.20 2.91
CA GLU A 71 11.07 13.94 1.86
C GLU A 71 11.04 12.44 1.58
N LYS A 72 9.86 11.84 1.65
CA LYS A 72 9.67 10.41 1.38
C LYS A 72 10.37 10.13 0.05
N PRO A 73 11.39 9.24 0.01
CA PRO A 73 12.10 9.03 -1.22
C PRO A 73 11.10 8.50 -2.24
N HIS A 74 10.79 9.35 -3.22
CA HIS A 74 9.98 9.03 -4.40
C HIS A 74 10.51 7.76 -5.09
N PHE A 75 11.76 7.36 -4.81
CA PHE A 75 12.43 6.19 -5.34
C PHE A 75 11.68 4.86 -5.18
N LEU A 76 10.97 4.61 -4.06
CA LEU A 76 10.19 3.37 -3.89
C LEU A 76 8.91 3.38 -4.75
N ILE A 77 8.34 4.56 -5.02
CA ILE A 77 7.22 4.81 -5.95
C ILE A 77 7.75 4.97 -7.40
N SER A 78 9.04 5.19 -7.61
CA SER A 78 9.69 5.31 -8.93
C SER A 78 10.13 3.94 -9.46
N LEU A 79 10.65 3.07 -8.59
CA LEU A 79 10.88 1.65 -8.89
C LEU A 79 9.58 0.94 -9.31
N TYR A 80 8.43 1.43 -8.84
CA TYR A 80 7.08 1.01 -9.22
C TYR A 80 6.74 1.29 -10.70
N PHE A 81 7.25 2.37 -11.30
CA PHE A 81 7.06 2.65 -12.75
C PHE A 81 8.07 1.93 -13.65
N LEU A 82 9.29 1.68 -13.14
CA LEU A 82 10.37 1.04 -13.91
C LEU A 82 10.31 -0.50 -13.93
N LYS A 83 9.50 -1.14 -13.07
CA LYS A 83 9.42 -2.61 -12.96
C LYS A 83 8.13 -3.22 -13.52
N LYS A 84 7.28 -2.42 -14.18
CA LYS A 84 6.23 -2.94 -15.06
C LYS A 84 6.81 -3.25 -16.46
N PRO A 85 6.47 -4.39 -17.09
CA PRO A 85 6.62 -4.53 -18.54
C PRO A 85 5.72 -3.53 -19.28
#